data_AF-A0A1M5ZD20-F1
#
_entry.id   AF-A0A1M5ZD20-F1
#
_cell.length_a   1.000
_cell.length_b   1.000
_cell.length_c   1.000
_cell.angle_alpha   90.00
_cell.angle_beta   90.00
_cell.angle_gamma   90.00
#
_symmetry.space_group_name_H-M   'P 1'
#
loop_
_entity.id
_entity.type
_entity.pdbx_description
1 polymer ?
#
loop_
_entity_poly.entity_id
_entity_poly.type
_entity_poly.pdbx_seq_one_letter_code
_entity_poly.pdbx_strand_id
1 'polypeptide(L)'
;MKADKIDRRVRYTTLLLKESLVRIMQEHPISRISVKMLCNAADINRSTFYAHYADQYDLLQKVEQDAVRDLREYVDKHDLSEHSEETTQTLKQILDYIAKDADLFKVLLSENGDSNFKRDIMEIAQQKAISDIRNYQALSPRTSDYLQCFIISGALRLVQKWLEDGMIESTQELGELISRLLFKGTSSFYSNNGIYNFECSR
;
A
#
# COMPACT_ATOMS: atom_id res chain seq x y z
N MET A 1 -17.72 1.53 33.20
CA MET A 1 -18.88 1.01 32.43
C MET A 1 -19.47 2.01 31.42
N LYS A 2 -19.74 3.29 31.76
CA LYS A 2 -20.28 4.25 30.76
C LYS A 2 -19.29 4.61 29.64
N ALA A 3 -18.01 4.83 29.96
CA ALA A 3 -16.96 5.15 28.98
C ALA A 3 -16.73 4.01 27.97
N ASP A 4 -16.59 2.77 28.45
CA ASP A 4 -16.44 1.56 27.61
C ASP A 4 -17.63 1.34 26.66
N LYS A 5 -18.86 1.66 27.10
CA LYS A 5 -20.05 1.55 26.25
C LYS A 5 -20.09 2.61 25.14
N ILE A 6 -19.60 3.81 25.41
CA ILE A 6 -19.49 4.88 24.41
C ILE A 6 -18.40 4.51 23.39
N ASP A 7 -17.24 4.06 23.86
CA ASP A 7 -16.13 3.63 23.00
C ASP A 7 -16.56 2.51 22.02
N ARG A 8 -17.26 1.48 22.51
CA ARG A 8 -17.83 0.43 21.64
C ARG A 8 -18.76 0.97 20.57
N ARG A 9 -19.60 1.95 20.90
CA ARG A 9 -20.54 2.56 19.94
C ARG A 9 -19.79 3.38 18.89
N VAL A 10 -18.79 4.15 19.30
CA VAL A 10 -17.94 4.95 18.40
C VAL A 10 -17.21 4.03 17.42
N ARG A 11 -16.60 2.94 17.91
CA ARG A 11 -15.91 1.95 17.07
C ARG A 11 -16.85 1.27 16.08
N TYR A 12 -18.04 0.88 16.53
CA TYR A 12 -19.03 0.25 15.67
C TYR A 12 -19.50 1.20 14.54
N THR A 13 -19.82 2.45 14.88
CA THR A 13 -20.21 3.45 13.89
C THR A 13 -19.08 3.77 12.91
N THR A 14 -17.84 3.84 13.40
CA THR A 14 -16.66 4.07 12.55
C THR A 14 -16.46 2.92 11.55
N LEU A 15 -16.62 1.67 12.00
CA LEU A 15 -16.52 0.50 11.14
C LEU A 15 -17.59 0.52 10.03
N LEU A 16 -18.86 0.76 10.38
CA LEU A 16 -19.95 0.82 9.41
C LEU A 16 -19.73 1.91 8.36
N LEU A 17 -19.18 3.06 8.77
CA LEU A 17 -18.88 4.16 7.86
C LEU A 17 -17.70 3.84 6.94
N LYS A 18 -16.64 3.20 7.46
CA LYS A 18 -15.52 2.70 6.63
C LYS A 18 -16.02 1.71 5.58
N GLU A 19 -16.77 0.69 5.99
CA GLU A 19 -17.31 -0.33 5.07
C GLU A 19 -18.22 0.28 4.00
N SER A 20 -19.06 1.25 4.40
CA SER A 20 -19.95 1.96 3.49
C SER A 20 -19.18 2.84 2.50
N LEU A 21 -18.14 3.53 2.95
CA LEU A 21 -17.26 4.31 2.09
C LEU A 21 -16.59 3.41 1.04
N VAL A 22 -15.94 2.33 1.48
CA VAL A 22 -15.26 1.38 0.58
C VAL A 22 -16.23 0.83 -0.45
N ARG A 23 -17.42 0.38 -0.03
CA ARG A 23 -18.45 -0.15 -0.94
C ARG A 23 -18.85 0.86 -2.02
N ILE A 24 -19.15 2.10 -1.64
CA ILE A 24 -19.58 3.13 -2.59
C ILE A 24 -18.42 3.51 -3.52
N MET A 25 -17.20 3.57 -2.99
CA MET A 25 -16.02 3.94 -3.76
C MET A 25 -15.56 2.90 -4.79
N GLN A 26 -16.07 1.66 -4.74
CA GLN A 26 -15.89 0.69 -5.82
C GLN A 26 -16.50 1.20 -7.14
N GLU A 27 -17.56 2.01 -7.06
CA GLU A 27 -18.33 2.48 -8.22
C GLU A 27 -18.21 3.99 -8.48
N HIS A 28 -17.80 4.77 -7.48
CA HIS A 28 -17.80 6.23 -7.54
C HIS A 28 -16.53 6.85 -6.97
N PRO A 29 -15.94 7.87 -7.64
CA PRO A 29 -14.85 8.62 -7.03
C PRO A 29 -15.32 9.38 -5.80
N ILE A 30 -14.42 9.61 -4.83
CA ILE A 30 -14.74 10.31 -3.58
C ILE A 30 -15.44 11.66 -3.79
N SER A 31 -15.11 12.37 -4.88
CA SER A 31 -15.70 13.66 -5.25
C SER A 31 -17.19 13.60 -5.60
N ARG A 32 -17.74 12.41 -5.89
CA ARG A 32 -19.16 12.20 -6.17
C ARG A 32 -19.93 11.61 -4.98
N ILE A 33 -19.23 11.29 -3.89
CA ILE A 33 -19.85 10.71 -2.70
C ILE A 33 -20.33 11.83 -1.78
N SER A 34 -21.60 11.79 -1.41
CA SER A 34 -22.17 12.72 -0.43
C SER A 34 -22.32 12.07 0.94
N VAL A 35 -22.31 12.88 2.00
CA VAL A 35 -22.66 12.43 3.36
C VAL A 35 -24.02 11.73 3.39
N LYS A 36 -24.98 12.15 2.56
CA LYS A 36 -26.29 11.46 2.44
C LYS A 36 -26.12 10.01 1.96
N MET A 37 -25.30 9.79 0.94
CA MET A 37 -25.06 8.45 0.40
C MET A 37 -24.40 7.55 1.44
N LEU A 38 -23.38 8.08 2.14
CA LEU A 38 -22.69 7.37 3.22
C LEU A 38 -23.65 6.99 4.37
N CYS A 39 -24.43 7.95 4.86
CA CYS A 39 -25.41 7.72 5.92
C CYS A 39 -26.46 6.68 5.52
N ASN A 40 -26.96 6.74 4.29
CA ASN A 40 -27.94 5.78 3.78
C ASN A 40 -27.34 4.37 3.65
N ALA A 41 -26.10 4.25 3.18
CA ALA A 41 -25.43 2.95 3.04
C ALA A 41 -25.06 2.32 4.40
N ALA A 42 -24.71 3.16 5.38
CA ALA A 42 -24.33 2.74 6.73
C ALA A 42 -25.51 2.55 7.69
N ASP A 43 -26.74 2.89 7.26
CA ASP A 43 -27.94 2.97 8.10
C ASP A 43 -27.73 3.80 9.37
N ILE A 44 -27.19 5.02 9.21
CA ILE A 44 -26.98 5.96 10.32
C ILE A 44 -27.59 7.34 10.06
N ASN A 45 -27.94 8.02 11.15
CA ASN A 45 -28.35 9.42 11.08
C ASN A 45 -27.17 10.34 10.72
N ARG A 46 -27.46 11.41 9.98
CA ARG A 46 -26.46 12.45 9.65
C ARG A 46 -25.84 13.10 10.89
N SER A 47 -26.62 13.29 11.95
CA SER A 47 -26.10 13.82 13.21
C SER A 47 -25.04 12.89 13.82
N THR A 48 -25.18 11.58 13.64
CA THR A 48 -24.17 10.60 14.04
C THR A 48 -22.93 10.73 13.16
N PHE A 49 -23.06 10.89 11.84
CA PHE A 49 -21.91 11.12 10.95
C PHE A 49 -21.12 12.36 11.38
N TYR A 50 -21.79 13.50 11.54
CA TYR A 50 -21.14 14.76 11.91
C TYR A 50 -20.57 14.79 13.32
N ALA A 51 -20.92 13.83 14.17
CA ALA A 51 -20.25 13.65 15.46
C ALA A 51 -18.83 13.07 15.33
N HIS A 52 -18.50 12.48 14.18
CA HIS A 52 -17.22 11.79 13.93
C HIS A 52 -16.41 12.41 12.77
N TYR A 53 -17.10 12.94 11.76
CA TYR A 53 -16.49 13.39 10.52
C TYR A 53 -17.08 14.71 10.02
N ALA A 54 -16.24 15.59 9.49
CA ALA A 54 -16.70 16.86 8.91
C ALA A 54 -17.42 16.65 7.57
N ASP A 55 -16.87 15.79 6.71
CA ASP A 55 -17.38 15.47 5.38
C ASP A 55 -16.82 14.11 4.90
N GLN A 56 -17.07 13.76 3.64
CA GLN A 56 -16.57 12.51 3.05
C GLN A 56 -15.04 12.45 2.94
N TYR A 57 -14.36 13.59 2.80
CA TYR A 57 -12.91 13.64 2.69
C TYR A 57 -12.24 13.43 4.05
N ASP A 58 -12.79 13.97 5.13
CA ASP A 58 -12.31 13.69 6.50
C ASP A 58 -12.48 12.21 6.86
N LEU A 59 -13.58 11.57 6.44
CA LEU A 59 -13.74 10.12 6.59
C LEU A 59 -12.67 9.35 5.80
N LEU A 60 -12.48 9.69 4.51
CA LEU A 60 -11.46 9.04 3.67
C LEU A 60 -10.06 9.21 4.27
N GLN A 61 -9.69 10.43 4.66
CA GLN A 61 -8.38 10.74 5.21
C GLN A 61 -8.08 9.92 6.48
N LYS A 62 -9.06 9.76 7.38
CA LYS A 62 -8.88 8.93 8.58
C LYS A 62 -8.69 7.45 8.24
N VAL A 63 -9.46 6.95 7.27
CA VAL A 63 -9.32 5.58 6.77
C VAL A 63 -7.94 5.35 6.13
N GLU A 64 -7.47 6.32 5.33
CA GLU A 64 -6.14 6.30 4.72
C GLU A 64 -5.03 6.34 5.78
N GLN A 65 -5.13 7.25 6.75
CA GLN A 65 -4.17 7.36 7.85
C GLN A 65 -4.07 6.08 8.67
N ASP A 66 -5.20 5.43 8.94
CA ASP A 66 -5.22 4.13 9.62
C ASP A 66 -4.50 3.06 8.79
N ALA A 67 -4.80 2.96 7.50
CA ALA A 67 -4.16 1.99 6.61
C ALA A 67 -2.66 2.26 6.42
N VAL A 68 -2.25 3.53 6.26
CA VAL A 68 -0.85 3.94 6.13
C VAL A 68 -0.08 3.65 7.42
N ARG A 69 -0.65 3.97 8.59
CA ARG A 69 -0.03 3.68 9.89
C ARG A 69 0.18 2.18 10.06
N ASP A 70 -0.87 1.40 9.85
CA ASP A 70 -0.82 -0.05 10.05
C ASP A 70 0.16 -0.71 9.05
N LEU A 71 0.19 -0.26 7.79
CA LEU A 71 1.16 -0.72 6.81
C LEU A 71 2.59 -0.32 7.19
N ARG A 72 2.82 0.93 7.63
CA ARG A 72 4.13 1.40 8.08
C ARG A 72 4.64 0.58 9.25
N GLU A 73 3.81 0.36 10.28
CA GLU A 73 4.18 -0.51 11.40
C GLU A 73 4.49 -1.94 10.97
N TYR A 74 3.81 -2.43 9.92
CA TYR A 74 4.07 -3.73 9.36
C TYR A 74 5.41 -3.78 8.60
N VAL A 75 5.69 -2.78 7.76
CA VAL A 75 6.95 -2.66 7.02
C VAL A 75 8.14 -2.44 7.95
N ASP A 76 8.01 -1.59 8.97
CA ASP A 76 9.09 -1.29 9.91
C ASP A 76 9.50 -2.51 10.75
N LYS A 77 8.61 -3.48 10.95
CA LYS A 77 8.90 -4.74 11.66
C LYS A 77 9.66 -5.77 10.81
N HIS A 78 9.76 -5.57 9.50
CA HIS A 78 10.39 -6.52 8.59
C HIS A 78 11.55 -5.84 7.87
N ASP A 79 12.74 -6.41 7.96
CA ASP A 79 13.91 -5.90 7.23
C ASP A 79 13.93 -6.45 5.80
N LEU A 80 14.06 -5.53 4.84
CA LEU A 80 14.41 -5.89 3.47
C LEU A 80 15.92 -6.13 3.48
N SER A 81 16.34 -7.35 3.78
CA SER A 81 17.76 -7.68 3.73
C SER A 81 18.22 -7.86 2.28
N GLU A 82 19.53 -7.79 2.07
CA GLU A 82 20.18 -7.99 0.77
C GLU A 82 19.99 -9.40 0.17
N HIS A 83 19.33 -10.30 0.90
CA HIS A 83 19.09 -11.67 0.45
C HIS A 83 17.70 -11.76 -0.21
N SER A 84 17.70 -12.23 -1.47
CA SER A 84 16.47 -12.30 -2.28
C SER A 84 15.36 -13.11 -1.62
N GLU A 85 15.70 -14.09 -0.79
CA GLU A 85 14.74 -14.95 -0.11
C GLU A 85 14.02 -14.22 1.05
N GLU A 86 14.75 -13.43 1.85
CA GLU A 86 14.19 -12.63 2.94
C GLU A 86 13.38 -11.43 2.42
N THR A 87 13.84 -10.80 1.33
CA THR A 87 13.06 -9.75 0.65
C THR A 87 11.77 -10.31 0.05
N THR A 88 11.81 -11.49 -0.57
CA THR A 88 10.60 -12.15 -1.09
C THR A 88 9.61 -12.43 0.03
N GLN A 89 10.08 -12.94 1.17
CA GLN A 89 9.25 -13.20 2.33
C GLN A 89 8.61 -11.91 2.88
N THR A 90 9.37 -10.82 2.95
CA THR A 90 8.86 -9.52 3.40
C THR A 90 7.80 -8.96 2.44
N LEU A 91 8.05 -9.04 1.13
CA LEU A 91 7.08 -8.64 0.11
C LEU A 91 5.80 -9.47 0.20
N LYS A 92 5.92 -10.79 0.34
CA LYS A 92 4.79 -11.69 0.55
C LYS A 92 3.97 -11.28 1.77
N GLN A 93 4.61 -10.98 2.89
CA GLN A 93 3.94 -10.55 4.12
C GLN A 93 3.18 -9.23 3.94
N ILE A 94 3.77 -8.26 3.23
CA ILE A 94 3.11 -7.00 2.86
C ILE A 94 1.88 -7.28 1.97
N LEU A 95 2.04 -8.14 0.97
CA LEU A 95 0.95 -8.54 0.07
C LEU A 95 -0.15 -9.30 0.83
N ASP A 96 0.18 -10.16 1.80
CA ASP A 96 -0.78 -10.83 2.67
C ASP A 96 -1.58 -9.83 3.52
N TYR A 97 -0.94 -8.75 3.98
CA TYR A 97 -1.63 -7.67 4.70
C TYR A 97 -2.60 -6.92 3.78
N ILE A 98 -2.15 -6.56 2.58
CA ILE A 98 -3.00 -5.91 1.57
C ILE A 98 -4.20 -6.81 1.20
N ALA A 99 -3.97 -8.11 1.02
CA ALA A 99 -5.00 -9.08 0.66
C ALA A 99 -6.13 -9.19 1.70
N LYS A 100 -5.83 -8.95 2.99
CA LYS A 100 -6.83 -9.04 4.07
C LYS A 100 -7.91 -7.96 3.98
N ASP A 101 -7.59 -6.80 3.40
CA ASP A 101 -8.52 -5.68 3.18
C ASP A 101 -8.46 -5.25 1.71
N ALA A 102 -8.51 -6.23 0.80
CA ALA A 102 -8.28 -6.03 -0.64
C ALA A 102 -9.21 -4.98 -1.24
N ASP A 103 -10.48 -4.95 -0.83
CA ASP A 103 -11.46 -3.97 -1.32
C ASP A 103 -11.06 -2.54 -0.93
N LEU A 104 -10.56 -2.33 0.29
CA LEU A 104 -10.05 -1.05 0.74
C LEU A 104 -8.84 -0.64 -0.10
N PHE A 105 -7.82 -1.48 -0.18
CA PHE A 105 -6.59 -1.13 -0.92
C PHE A 105 -6.85 -0.94 -2.41
N LYS A 106 -7.73 -1.74 -3.00
CA LYS A 106 -8.17 -1.58 -4.39
C LYS A 106 -8.76 -0.20 -4.61
N VAL A 107 -9.66 0.24 -3.75
CA VAL A 107 -10.28 1.57 -3.83
C VAL A 107 -9.26 2.68 -3.61
N LEU A 108 -8.48 2.62 -2.54
CA LEU A 108 -7.54 3.68 -2.18
C LEU A 108 -6.41 3.83 -3.21
N LEU A 109 -6.01 2.73 -3.84
CA LEU A 109 -5.01 2.73 -4.92
C LEU A 109 -5.60 2.93 -6.32
N SER A 110 -6.93 3.00 -6.48
CA SER A 110 -7.57 3.25 -7.78
C SER A 110 -7.58 4.74 -8.15
N GLU A 111 -8.28 5.10 -9.23
CA GLU A 111 -8.59 6.49 -9.58
C GLU A 111 -9.77 7.06 -8.77
N ASN A 112 -10.51 6.21 -8.02
CA ASN A 112 -11.63 6.65 -7.20
C ASN A 112 -11.21 7.24 -5.85
N GLY A 113 -10.03 6.85 -5.36
CA GLY A 113 -9.36 7.47 -4.22
C GLY A 113 -8.77 8.84 -4.57
N ASP A 114 -8.12 9.47 -3.59
CA ASP A 114 -7.34 10.67 -3.84
C ASP A 114 -5.86 10.33 -4.13
N SER A 115 -5.04 11.35 -4.42
CA SER A 115 -3.61 11.16 -4.69
C SER A 115 -2.76 11.01 -3.42
N ASN A 116 -3.29 11.32 -2.24
CA ASN A 116 -2.54 11.33 -0.99
C ASN A 116 -2.15 9.92 -0.59
N PHE A 117 -3.08 8.96 -0.64
CA PHE A 117 -2.77 7.58 -0.25
C PHE A 117 -1.63 6.99 -1.07
N LYS A 118 -1.67 7.13 -2.41
CA LYS A 118 -0.58 6.66 -3.28
C LYS A 118 0.76 7.30 -2.93
N ARG A 119 0.77 8.61 -2.66
CA ARG A 119 1.98 9.32 -2.24
C ARG A 119 2.53 8.75 -0.93
N ASP A 120 1.69 8.54 0.06
CA ASP A 120 2.11 8.04 1.37
C ASP A 120 2.70 6.63 1.28
N ILE A 121 2.13 5.76 0.44
CA ILE A 121 2.68 4.43 0.13
C ILE A 121 4.04 4.52 -0.56
N MET A 122 4.20 5.41 -1.54
CA MET A 122 5.48 5.64 -2.20
C MET A 122 6.52 6.17 -1.22
N GLU A 123 6.15 7.07 -0.30
CA GLU A 123 7.05 7.59 0.73
C GLU A 123 7.50 6.51 1.72
N ILE A 124 6.61 5.59 2.14
CA ILE A 124 6.99 4.43 2.97
C ILE A 124 8.01 3.56 2.23
N ALA A 125 7.74 3.23 0.96
CA ALA A 125 8.64 2.40 0.16
C ALA A 125 10.00 3.08 -0.08
N GLN A 126 10.01 4.38 -0.34
CA GLN A 126 11.25 5.16 -0.51
C GLN A 126 12.07 5.21 0.77
N GLN A 127 11.45 5.45 1.92
CA GLN A 127 12.16 5.51 3.20
C GLN A 127 12.84 4.18 3.53
N LYS A 128 12.16 3.05 3.25
CA LYS A 128 12.73 1.71 3.43
C LYS A 128 13.84 1.42 2.41
N ALA A 129 13.65 1.79 1.14
CA ALA A 129 14.70 1.63 0.14
C ALA A 129 15.95 2.47 0.47
N ILE A 130 15.78 3.69 0.98
CA ILE A 130 16.89 4.59 1.34
C ILE A 130 17.71 4.05 2.53
N SER A 131 17.11 3.35 3.48
CA SER A 131 17.89 2.75 4.59
C SER A 131 18.87 1.69 4.11
N ASP A 132 18.57 1.02 3.00
CA ASP A 132 19.38 -0.07 2.44
C ASP A 132 20.49 0.45 1.50
N ILE A 133 20.46 1.75 1.15
CA ILE A 133 21.34 2.36 0.14
C ILE A 133 22.78 2.62 0.59
N ARG A 134 23.10 2.43 1.88
CA ARG A 134 24.48 2.62 2.35
C ARG A 134 25.50 1.68 1.70
N ASN A 135 25.05 0.63 1.00
CA ASN A 135 25.91 -0.33 0.30
C ASN A 135 26.03 -0.12 -1.23
N TYR A 136 25.33 0.84 -1.85
CA TYR A 136 25.41 1.11 -3.29
C TYR A 136 26.36 2.26 -3.63
N GLN A 137 27.66 2.05 -3.45
CA GLN A 137 28.70 3.04 -3.76
C GLN A 137 28.95 3.24 -5.29
N ALA A 138 28.21 2.56 -6.16
CA ALA A 138 28.49 2.51 -7.61
C ALA A 138 27.69 3.52 -8.48
N LEU A 139 26.58 4.08 -7.98
CA LEU A 139 25.70 4.95 -8.77
C LEU A 139 25.77 6.41 -8.32
N SER A 140 25.59 7.35 -9.26
CA SER A 140 25.39 8.76 -8.91
C SER A 140 24.08 8.92 -8.12
N PRO A 141 23.98 9.87 -7.17
CA PRO A 141 22.76 10.09 -6.40
C PRO A 141 21.52 10.30 -7.27
N ARG A 142 21.68 11.02 -8.40
CA ARG A 142 20.60 11.28 -9.35
C ARG A 142 20.15 10.04 -10.12
N THR A 143 21.09 9.17 -10.50
CA THR A 143 20.77 7.90 -11.16
C THR A 143 20.07 6.95 -10.20
N SER A 144 20.53 6.90 -8.94
CA SER A 144 19.89 6.11 -7.89
C SER A 144 18.45 6.57 -7.63
N ASP A 145 18.21 7.89 -7.58
CA ASP A 145 16.87 8.47 -7.42
C ASP A 145 15.92 8.05 -8.55
N TYR A 146 16.34 8.18 -9.82
CA TYR A 146 15.53 7.72 -10.95
C TYR A 146 15.25 6.22 -10.92
N LEU A 147 16.24 5.40 -10.53
CA LEU A 147 16.09 3.95 -10.46
C LEU A 147 15.13 3.52 -9.35
N GLN A 148 15.23 4.13 -8.16
CA GLN A 148 14.28 3.91 -7.07
C GLN A 148 12.86 4.33 -7.46
N CYS A 149 12.72 5.50 -8.08
CA CYS A 149 11.43 5.98 -8.56
C CYS A 149 10.80 4.99 -9.54
N PHE A 150 11.58 4.47 -10.50
CA PHE A 150 11.11 3.47 -11.46
C PHE A 150 10.69 2.16 -10.77
N ILE A 151 11.53 1.66 -9.87
CA ILE A 151 11.29 0.42 -9.12
C ILE A 151 10.00 0.51 -8.28
N ILE A 152 9.89 1.54 -7.45
CA ILE A 152 8.78 1.70 -6.51
C ILE A 152 7.47 1.92 -7.27
N SER A 153 7.51 2.76 -8.30
CA SER A 153 6.34 3.00 -9.15
C SER A 153 5.90 1.73 -9.88
N GLY A 154 6.87 0.94 -10.39
CA GLY A 154 6.61 -0.33 -11.04
C GLY A 154 5.99 -1.37 -10.09
N ALA A 155 6.55 -1.53 -8.90
CA ALA A 155 6.02 -2.42 -7.88
C ALA A 155 4.59 -2.03 -7.46
N LEU A 156 4.35 -0.73 -7.21
CA LEU A 156 3.01 -0.22 -6.90
C LEU A 156 2.02 -0.53 -8.01
N ARG A 157 2.42 -0.34 -9.27
CA ARG A 157 1.58 -0.63 -10.43
C ARG A 157 1.23 -2.11 -10.55
N LEU A 158 2.17 -3.00 -10.24
CA LEU A 158 1.92 -4.45 -10.20
C LEU A 158 0.89 -4.80 -9.12
N VAL A 159 1.02 -4.27 -7.91
CA VAL A 159 0.05 -4.48 -6.82
C VAL A 159 -1.34 -3.99 -7.21
N GLN A 160 -1.44 -2.79 -7.79
CA GLN A 160 -2.71 -2.26 -8.26
C GLN A 160 -3.35 -3.17 -9.31
N LYS A 161 -2.56 -3.65 -10.29
CA LYS A 161 -3.07 -4.54 -11.34
C LYS A 161 -3.55 -5.87 -10.75
N TRP A 162 -2.79 -6.43 -9.82
CA TRP A 162 -3.16 -7.66 -9.12
C TRP A 162 -4.49 -7.52 -8.35
N LEU A 163 -4.72 -6.39 -7.69
CA LEU A 163 -6.01 -6.09 -7.04
C LEU A 163 -7.16 -5.90 -8.05
N GLU A 164 -6.89 -5.26 -9.19
CA GLU A 164 -7.86 -5.07 -10.28
C GLU A 164 -8.29 -6.43 -10.87
N ASP A 165 -7.33 -7.33 -11.09
CA ASP A 165 -7.54 -8.66 -11.67
C ASP A 165 -8.17 -9.67 -10.69
N GLY A 166 -8.37 -9.29 -9.43
CA GLY A 166 -9.01 -10.13 -8.41
C GLY A 166 -8.06 -11.08 -7.68
N MET A 167 -6.78 -10.69 -7.58
CA MET A 167 -5.73 -11.44 -6.87
C MET A 167 -5.56 -12.88 -7.39
N ILE A 168 -5.45 -13.04 -8.71
CA ILE A 168 -5.33 -14.36 -9.37
C ILE A 168 -4.07 -15.08 -8.90
N GLU A 169 -2.93 -14.39 -8.91
CA GLU A 169 -1.68 -14.90 -8.35
C GLU A 169 -1.74 -14.91 -6.83
N SER A 170 -1.10 -15.90 -6.21
CA SER A 170 -0.86 -15.88 -4.77
C SER A 170 0.09 -14.73 -4.39
N THR A 171 0.02 -14.32 -3.12
CA THR A 171 0.95 -13.32 -2.55
C THR A 171 2.41 -13.75 -2.64
N GLN A 172 2.67 -15.06 -2.63
CA GLN A 172 3.99 -15.65 -2.87
C GLN A 172 4.46 -15.41 -4.31
N GLU A 173 3.65 -15.78 -5.30
CA GLU A 173 4.00 -15.66 -6.72
C GLU A 173 4.22 -14.20 -7.13
N LEU A 174 3.36 -13.30 -6.68
CA LEU A 174 3.54 -11.86 -6.94
C LEU A 174 4.76 -11.30 -6.21
N GLY A 175 4.99 -11.71 -4.95
CA GLY A 175 6.16 -11.31 -4.18
C GLY A 175 7.47 -11.73 -4.84
N GLU A 176 7.53 -12.97 -5.35
CA GLU A 176 8.65 -13.50 -6.13
C GLU A 176 8.86 -12.73 -7.43
N LEU A 177 7.78 -12.39 -8.15
CA LEU A 177 7.87 -11.59 -9.37
C LEU A 177 8.47 -10.21 -9.09
N ILE A 178 7.94 -9.51 -8.08
CA ILE A 178 8.43 -8.18 -7.67
C ILE A 178 9.91 -8.29 -7.25
N SER A 179 10.25 -9.23 -6.37
CA SER A 179 11.63 -9.50 -5.94
C SER A 179 12.57 -9.77 -7.11
N ARG A 180 12.15 -10.59 -8.09
CA ARG A 180 12.94 -10.89 -9.28
C ARG A 180 13.20 -9.65 -10.13
N LEU A 181 12.21 -8.78 -10.27
CA LEU A 181 12.38 -7.50 -10.98
C LEU A 181 13.33 -6.56 -10.21
N LEU A 182 13.21 -6.53 -8.88
CA LEU A 182 14.07 -5.75 -8.00
C LEU A 182 15.54 -6.15 -8.11
N PHE A 183 15.87 -7.44 -7.99
CA PHE A 183 17.27 -7.90 -7.92
C PHE A 183 17.86 -8.27 -9.27
N LYS A 184 17.13 -9.00 -10.12
CA LYS A 184 17.66 -9.45 -11.42
C LYS A 184 17.48 -8.40 -12.50
N GLY A 185 16.32 -7.72 -12.53
CA GLY A 185 15.99 -6.72 -13.55
C GLY A 185 16.90 -5.49 -13.54
N THR A 186 17.50 -5.19 -12.39
CA THR A 186 18.34 -4.01 -12.18
C THR A 186 19.81 -4.37 -11.97
N SER A 187 20.14 -5.67 -11.94
CA SER A 187 21.48 -6.19 -11.64
C SER A 187 22.59 -5.54 -12.47
N SER A 188 22.34 -5.18 -13.73
CA SER A 188 23.31 -4.51 -14.61
C SER A 188 23.72 -3.11 -14.13
N PHE A 189 22.89 -2.43 -13.34
CA PHE A 189 23.21 -1.12 -12.75
C PHE A 189 24.03 -1.23 -11.45
N TYR A 190 24.03 -2.41 -10.84
CA TYR A 190 24.71 -2.70 -9.58
C TYR A 190 25.96 -3.58 -9.75
N SER A 191 26.07 -4.27 -10.89
CA SER A 191 27.19 -5.16 -11.23
C SER A 191 28.35 -4.38 -11.82
N ASN A 192 29.04 -3.62 -10.96
CA ASN A 192 30.45 -3.26 -11.20
C ASN A 192 31.30 -3.51 -9.95
N ASN A 193 30.93 -4.51 -9.15
CA ASN A 193 31.85 -5.23 -8.28
C ASN A 193 31.92 -6.66 -8.81
N GLY A 194 33.14 -7.08 -9.17
CA GLY A 194 33.38 -8.33 -9.90
C GLY A 194 32.86 -9.59 -9.19
N ILE A 195 32.86 -10.66 -9.98
CA ILE A 195 32.52 -12.05 -9.65
C ILE A 195 31.02 -12.37 -9.75
N TYR A 196 30.49 -12.40 -10.98
CA TYR A 196 29.68 -13.54 -11.44
C TYR A 196 30.02 -13.81 -12.91
N ASN A 197 30.97 -14.73 -13.13
CA ASN A 197 31.16 -15.36 -14.43
C ASN A 197 29.93 -16.21 -14.72
N PHE A 198 29.02 -15.71 -15.56
CA PHE A 198 28.15 -16.59 -16.32
C PHE A 198 28.91 -17.01 -17.56
N GLU A 199 29.54 -18.19 -17.49
CA GLU A 199 29.93 -18.92 -18.68
C GLU A 199 28.67 -19.22 -19.49
N CYS A 200 28.51 -18.52 -20.60
CA CYS A 200 27.52 -18.84 -21.60
C CYS A 200 28.07 -20.01 -22.42
N SER A 201 27.72 -21.24 -22.03
CA SER A 201 27.99 -22.44 -22.83
C SER A 201 27.23 -22.35 -24.15
N ARG A 202 27.98 -22.53 -25.23
CA ARG A 202 27.55 -22.52 -26.64
C ARG A 202 26.61 -23.67 -26.98
#